data_AF-A0A657LXU1-F1
#
_entry.id   AF-A0A657LXU1-F1
#
_cell.length_a   1.000
_cell.length_b   1.000
_cell.length_c   1.000
_cell.angle_alpha   90.00
_cell.angle_beta   90.00
_cell.angle_gamma   90.00
#
_symmetry.space_group_name_H-M   'P 1'
#
loop_
_entity.id
_entity.type
_entity.pdbx_description
1 polymer ?
#
loop_
_entity_poly.entity_id
_entity_poly.type
_entity_poly.pdbx_seq_one_letter_code
_entity_poly.pdbx_strand_id
1 'polypeptide(L)'
;MQPETAAPPVSAKAERTLRPRDAASIMLLDRSNADVRVLVGRRHRAHVFMPDVHVFPGGRRDAGDRLIRWNSDINPAVLDRLKAGCGPRATESRLRAIALAALRELHEEASIAIGSVSSANTTLPFLPDLANLRYIARAITPPGYPRRFDTHFFAVFVDEAGIDPMDIRDSRELEDLRWIDVNDVSSVTMPDITGIILDALRENLAQDPSLPFGRPVPFFHTRHGRFIRDVF
;
A
#
# COMPACT_ATOMS: atom_id res chain seq x y z
N MET A 1 -51.61 -9.09 43.40
CA MET A 1 -50.90 -9.02 42.09
C MET A 1 -49.79 -7.99 42.24
N GLN A 2 -48.53 -8.44 42.27
CA GLN A 2 -47.36 -7.56 42.27
C GLN A 2 -47.04 -7.16 40.82
N PRO A 3 -46.59 -5.91 40.55
CA PRO A 3 -46.12 -5.55 39.23
C PRO A 3 -44.71 -6.11 39.01
N GLU A 4 -44.55 -6.85 37.92
CA GLU A 4 -43.31 -7.45 37.47
C GLU A 4 -42.39 -6.36 36.90
N THR A 5 -41.27 -6.11 37.58
CA THR A 5 -40.27 -5.12 37.18
C THR A 5 -39.50 -5.63 35.96
N ALA A 6 -39.76 -5.05 34.79
CA ALA A 6 -39.00 -5.35 33.58
C ALA A 6 -37.51 -5.01 33.78
N ALA A 7 -36.64 -5.99 33.51
CA ALA A 7 -35.20 -5.82 33.55
C ALA A 7 -34.75 -4.78 32.51
N PRO A 8 -33.75 -3.92 32.83
CA PRO A 8 -33.24 -2.94 31.88
C PRO A 8 -32.57 -3.62 30.68
N PRO A 9 -32.60 -3.00 29.49
CA PRO A 9 -31.97 -3.56 28.31
C PRO A 9 -30.47 -3.71 28.52
N VAL A 10 -29.95 -4.89 28.16
CA VAL A 10 -28.53 -5.22 28.20
C VAL A 10 -27.78 -4.22 27.30
N SER A 11 -26.96 -3.38 27.93
CA SER A 11 -26.02 -2.48 27.28
C SER A 11 -25.24 -3.21 26.18
N ALA A 12 -25.43 -2.79 24.93
CA ALA A 12 -24.58 -3.18 23.82
C ALA A 12 -23.17 -2.65 24.13
N LYS A 13 -22.27 -3.55 24.58
CA LYS A 13 -20.86 -3.25 24.74
C LYS A 13 -20.37 -2.62 23.43
N ALA A 14 -19.95 -1.36 23.48
CA ALA A 14 -19.22 -0.74 22.39
C ALA A 14 -17.99 -1.61 22.12
N GLU A 15 -18.04 -2.43 21.07
CA GLU A 15 -16.90 -3.24 20.65
C GLU A 15 -15.73 -2.29 20.43
N ARG A 16 -14.64 -2.50 21.19
CA ARG A 16 -13.44 -1.67 21.10
C ARG A 16 -12.89 -1.79 19.69
N THR A 17 -13.19 -0.81 18.84
CA THR A 17 -12.69 -0.77 17.46
C THR A 17 -11.16 -0.81 17.50
N LEU A 18 -10.58 -1.84 16.87
CA LEU A 18 -9.14 -2.00 16.83
C LEU A 18 -8.52 -0.79 16.12
N ARG A 19 -7.47 -0.22 16.71
CA ARG A 19 -6.75 0.88 16.08
C ARG A 19 -6.03 0.36 14.82
N PRO A 20 -6.20 1.00 13.66
CA PRO A 20 -5.46 0.62 12.46
C PRO A 20 -3.95 0.72 12.68
N ARG A 21 -3.20 -0.23 12.13
CA ARG A 21 -1.74 -0.19 12.07
C ARG A 21 -1.29 0.38 10.73
N ASP A 22 -0.25 1.21 10.74
CA ASP A 22 0.36 1.71 9.49
C ASP A 22 0.80 0.52 8.62
N ALA A 23 0.50 0.60 7.34
CA ALA A 23 0.87 -0.36 6.31
C ALA A 23 1.28 0.39 5.04
N ALA A 24 2.02 -0.27 4.16
CA ALA A 24 2.43 0.28 2.89
C ALA A 24 2.35 -0.78 1.80
N SER A 25 1.99 -0.35 0.60
CA SER A 25 1.91 -1.20 -0.58
C SER A 25 2.42 -0.45 -1.80
N ILE A 26 2.98 -1.16 -2.77
CA ILE A 26 3.63 -0.56 -3.93
C ILE A 26 3.13 -1.17 -5.24
N MET A 27 2.80 -0.29 -6.18
CA MET A 27 2.46 -0.61 -7.56
C MET A 27 3.70 -0.41 -8.42
N LEU A 28 4.31 -1.50 -8.89
CA LEU A 28 5.33 -1.42 -9.94
C LEU A 28 4.65 -1.26 -11.28
N LEU A 29 5.07 -0.25 -12.03
CA LEU A 29 4.47 0.13 -13.30
C LEU A 29 5.44 -0.12 -14.43
N ASP A 30 4.98 -0.85 -15.44
CA ASP A 30 5.70 -1.04 -16.68
C ASP A 30 5.01 -0.26 -17.80
N ARG A 31 5.75 0.67 -18.41
CA ARG A 31 5.31 1.52 -19.52
C ARG A 31 6.13 1.27 -20.80
N SER A 32 6.80 0.13 -20.90
CA SER A 32 7.58 -0.26 -22.07
C SER A 32 6.73 -0.57 -23.30
N ASN A 33 5.43 -0.86 -23.10
CA ASN A 33 4.46 -1.12 -24.16
C ASN A 33 3.46 0.03 -24.28
N ALA A 34 2.54 -0.06 -25.25
CA ALA A 34 1.52 0.96 -25.48
C ALA A 34 0.62 1.18 -24.24
N ASP A 35 0.23 0.08 -23.59
CA ASP A 35 -0.58 0.11 -22.37
C ASP A 35 0.30 -0.04 -21.13
N VAL A 36 0.02 0.77 -20.10
CA VAL A 36 0.72 0.68 -18.82
C VAL A 36 0.25 -0.58 -18.10
N ARG A 37 1.21 -1.38 -17.63
CA ARG A 37 0.96 -2.60 -16.87
C ARG A 37 1.35 -2.41 -15.41
N VAL A 38 0.66 -3.10 -14.51
CA VAL A 38 0.98 -3.13 -13.08
C VAL A 38 1.29 -4.56 -12.63
N LEU A 39 2.29 -4.71 -11.77
CA LEU A 39 2.62 -6.00 -11.17
C LEU A 39 1.64 -6.32 -10.02
N VAL A 40 1.04 -7.50 -10.08
CA VAL A 40 0.24 -8.08 -9.00
C VAL A 40 0.73 -9.49 -8.68
N GLY A 41 0.49 -9.95 -7.46
CA GLY A 41 0.77 -11.31 -7.03
C GLY A 41 -0.39 -11.91 -6.27
N ARG A 42 -0.58 -13.23 -6.39
CA ARG A 42 -1.58 -13.95 -5.61
C ARG A 42 -0.99 -14.30 -4.24
N ARG A 43 -1.67 -13.86 -3.19
CA ARG A 43 -1.31 -14.24 -1.81
C ARG A 43 -1.47 -15.73 -1.60
N HIS A 44 -0.48 -16.35 -0.97
CA HIS A 44 -0.54 -17.75 -0.59
C HIS A 44 -1.80 -18.06 0.26
N ARG A 45 -2.35 -19.28 0.11
CA ARG A 45 -3.56 -19.74 0.83
C ARG A 45 -3.50 -19.59 2.34
N ALA A 46 -2.32 -19.73 2.90
CA ALA A 46 -2.07 -19.62 4.34
C ALA A 46 -2.00 -18.17 4.84
N HIS A 47 -2.11 -17.17 3.97
CA HIS A 47 -2.01 -15.77 4.36
C HIS A 47 -3.24 -15.36 5.20
N VAL A 48 -2.99 -14.81 6.39
CA VAL A 48 -4.04 -14.53 7.39
C VAL A 48 -4.97 -13.37 6.98
N PHE A 49 -4.62 -12.64 5.92
CA PHE A 49 -5.39 -11.51 5.41
C PHE A 49 -5.50 -11.58 3.88
N MET A 50 -6.70 -11.83 3.38
CA MET A 50 -7.01 -11.94 1.94
C MET A 50 -6.19 -13.03 1.22
N PRO A 51 -6.34 -14.32 1.58
CA PRO A 51 -5.72 -15.41 0.85
C PRO A 51 -6.38 -15.61 -0.53
N ASP A 52 -5.64 -16.20 -1.49
CA ASP A 52 -6.14 -16.60 -2.82
C ASP A 52 -6.67 -15.49 -3.74
N VAL A 53 -6.20 -14.26 -3.53
CA VAL A 53 -6.54 -13.10 -4.37
C VAL A 53 -5.29 -12.34 -4.79
N HIS A 54 -5.35 -11.67 -5.94
CA HIS A 54 -4.28 -10.83 -6.46
C HIS A 54 -4.28 -9.48 -5.77
N VAL A 55 -3.10 -9.08 -5.31
CA VAL A 55 -2.83 -7.81 -4.64
C VAL A 55 -1.51 -7.24 -5.14
N PHE A 56 -1.31 -5.95 -4.88
CA PHE A 56 0.01 -5.34 -4.99
C PHE A 56 0.89 -5.83 -3.82
N PRO A 57 2.22 -5.95 -4.02
CA PRO A 57 3.14 -6.20 -2.93
C PRO A 57 2.97 -5.18 -1.81
N GLY A 58 2.99 -5.62 -0.56
CA GLY A 58 2.81 -4.74 0.57
C GLY A 58 2.34 -5.42 1.86
N GLY A 59 2.68 -4.77 2.96
CA GLY A 59 2.42 -5.27 4.28
C GLY A 59 2.49 -4.20 5.36
N ARG A 60 2.65 -4.66 6.60
CA ARG A 60 2.55 -3.80 7.78
C ARG A 60 3.87 -3.07 7.99
N ARG A 61 3.82 -1.78 8.32
CA ARG A 61 5.01 -1.09 8.79
C ARG A 61 5.49 -1.67 10.13
N ASP A 62 6.75 -2.02 10.18
CA ASP A 62 7.44 -2.48 11.37
C ASP A 62 8.18 -1.35 12.09
N ALA A 63 8.45 -1.55 13.38
CA ALA A 63 9.18 -0.58 14.19
C ALA A 63 10.63 -0.40 13.72
N GLY A 64 11.19 -1.43 13.05
CA GLY A 64 12.52 -1.43 12.47
C GLY A 64 12.64 -0.59 11.20
N ASP A 65 11.53 -0.28 10.50
CA ASP A 65 11.58 0.44 9.21
C ASP A 65 12.19 1.84 9.34
N ARG A 66 12.08 2.47 10.52
CA ARG A 66 12.72 3.76 10.81
C ARG A 66 14.25 3.71 10.88
N LEU A 67 14.84 2.52 10.99
CA LEU A 67 16.28 2.28 11.10
C LEU A 67 16.90 1.84 9.79
N ILE A 68 16.09 1.51 8.78
CA ILE A 68 16.57 1.15 7.45
C ILE A 68 17.30 2.36 6.88
N ARG A 69 18.54 2.16 6.44
CA ARG A 69 19.33 3.17 5.72
C ARG A 69 18.91 3.18 4.26
N TRP A 70 18.87 4.34 3.62
CA TRP A 70 18.48 4.53 2.23
C TRP A 70 19.58 5.25 1.43
N ASN A 71 19.53 5.14 0.11
CA ASN A 71 20.48 5.78 -0.81
C ASN A 71 20.02 7.19 -1.19
N SER A 72 18.84 7.30 -1.78
CA SER A 72 18.23 8.57 -2.19
C SER A 72 16.98 8.83 -1.36
N ASP A 73 16.79 10.09 -0.97
CA ASP A 73 15.64 10.47 -0.15
C ASP A 73 14.37 10.62 -0.99
N ILE A 74 13.21 10.57 -0.31
CA ILE A 74 11.89 10.69 -0.93
C ILE A 74 11.72 12.08 -1.56
N ASN A 75 11.04 12.15 -2.72
CA ASN A 75 10.75 13.42 -3.38
C ASN A 75 10.00 14.38 -2.41
N PRO A 76 10.41 15.66 -2.28
CA PRO A 76 9.78 16.60 -1.37
C PRO A 76 8.26 16.75 -1.57
N ALA A 77 7.78 16.73 -2.81
CA ALA A 77 6.35 16.84 -3.10
C ALA A 77 5.55 15.64 -2.58
N VAL A 78 6.17 14.45 -2.56
CA VAL A 78 5.57 13.23 -2.01
C VAL A 78 5.57 13.28 -0.50
N LEU A 79 6.66 13.77 0.11
CA LEU A 79 6.75 13.98 1.55
C LEU A 79 5.69 14.97 2.05
N ASP A 80 5.45 16.05 1.31
CA ASP A 80 4.40 17.03 1.61
C ASP A 80 3.00 16.39 1.58
N ARG A 81 2.69 15.55 0.57
CA ARG A 81 1.42 14.81 0.50
C ARG A 81 1.27 13.82 1.65
N LEU A 82 2.33 13.09 1.98
CA LEU A 82 2.34 12.19 3.14
C LEU A 82 2.07 12.96 4.44
N LYS A 83 2.67 14.13 4.61
CA LYS A 83 2.48 15.00 5.78
C LYS A 83 1.05 15.55 5.85
N ALA A 84 0.48 15.98 4.72
CA ALA A 84 -0.91 16.42 4.62
C ALA A 84 -1.89 15.31 5.03
N GLY A 85 -1.69 14.09 4.52
CA GLY A 85 -2.53 12.94 4.85
C GLY A 85 -2.39 12.46 6.29
N CYS A 86 -1.17 12.37 6.80
CA CYS A 86 -0.92 11.86 8.17
C CYS A 86 -1.19 12.89 9.27
N GLY A 87 -1.34 14.16 8.92
CA GLY A 87 -1.61 15.26 9.82
C GLY A 87 -0.37 15.86 10.48
N PRO A 88 -0.53 16.98 11.22
CA PRO A 88 0.58 17.84 11.65
C PRO A 88 1.53 17.20 12.69
N ARG A 89 1.10 16.11 13.34
CA ARG A 89 1.92 15.38 14.32
C ARG A 89 2.80 14.29 13.68
N ALA A 90 2.66 14.05 12.38
CA ALA A 90 3.46 13.06 11.69
C ALA A 90 4.90 13.57 11.53
N THR A 91 5.85 12.84 12.12
CA THR A 91 7.26 13.15 11.95
C THR A 91 7.73 12.67 10.60
N GLU A 92 8.67 13.39 10.02
CA GLU A 92 9.34 13.02 8.78
C GLU A 92 9.98 11.61 8.81
N SER A 93 10.53 11.22 9.96
CA SER A 93 11.02 9.85 10.18
C SER A 93 9.91 8.80 10.07
N ARG A 94 8.70 9.07 10.59
CA ARG A 94 7.55 8.18 10.42
C ARG A 94 7.12 8.08 8.96
N LEU A 95 7.11 9.19 8.24
CA LEU A 95 6.70 9.22 6.83
C LEU A 95 7.66 8.43 5.94
N ARG A 96 8.97 8.61 6.14
CA ARG A 96 10.01 7.81 5.46
C ARG A 96 9.91 6.33 5.84
N ALA A 97 9.67 6.01 7.12
CA ALA A 97 9.48 4.62 7.54
C ALA A 97 8.29 3.94 6.86
N ILE A 98 7.23 4.68 6.51
CA ILE A 98 6.09 4.13 5.73
C ILE A 98 6.53 3.83 4.29
N ALA A 99 7.28 4.72 3.64
CA ALA A 99 7.80 4.49 2.30
C ALA A 99 8.83 3.34 2.25
N LEU A 100 9.70 3.26 3.26
CA LEU A 100 10.67 2.17 3.42
C LEU A 100 10.00 0.82 3.64
N ALA A 101 8.87 0.79 4.37
CA ALA A 101 8.08 -0.43 4.50
C ALA A 101 7.59 -0.94 3.14
N ALA A 102 7.19 -0.06 2.22
CA ALA A 102 6.77 -0.47 0.88
C ALA A 102 7.90 -1.20 0.12
N LEU A 103 9.14 -0.70 0.20
CA LEU A 103 10.29 -1.29 -0.46
C LEU A 103 10.81 -2.56 0.24
N ARG A 104 10.74 -2.60 1.57
CA ARG A 104 11.03 -3.82 2.33
C ARG A 104 10.06 -4.94 1.97
N GLU A 105 8.76 -4.67 2.03
CA GLU A 105 7.71 -5.65 1.72
C GLU A 105 7.82 -6.13 0.27
N LEU A 106 8.12 -5.23 -0.68
CA LEU A 106 8.38 -5.62 -2.08
C LEU A 106 9.52 -6.63 -2.20
N HIS A 107 10.60 -6.43 -1.46
CA HIS A 107 11.72 -7.37 -1.47
C HIS A 107 11.36 -8.69 -0.78
N GLU A 108 10.70 -8.65 0.38
CA GLU A 108 10.28 -9.86 1.11
C GLU A 108 9.27 -10.69 0.30
N GLU A 109 8.29 -10.03 -0.33
CA GLU A 109 7.18 -10.68 -1.01
C GLU A 109 7.47 -11.02 -2.47
N ALA A 110 8.34 -10.29 -3.17
CA ALA A 110 8.59 -10.49 -4.61
C ALA A 110 10.07 -10.62 -4.97
N SER A 111 10.99 -10.57 -3.98
CA SER A 111 12.45 -10.58 -4.23
C SER A 111 12.93 -9.45 -5.14
N ILE A 112 12.19 -8.33 -5.19
CA ILE A 112 12.53 -7.16 -6.00
C ILE A 112 13.13 -6.09 -5.09
N ALA A 113 14.35 -5.64 -5.41
CA ALA A 113 15.03 -4.56 -4.71
C ALA A 113 14.97 -3.28 -5.56
N ILE A 114 14.53 -2.17 -4.96
CA ILE A 114 14.63 -0.83 -5.55
C ILE A 114 15.71 -0.06 -4.82
N GLY A 115 16.86 0.10 -5.48
CA GLY A 115 18.03 0.77 -4.95
C GLY A 115 19.32 -0.02 -5.20
N SER A 116 20.42 0.42 -4.59
CA SER A 116 21.74 -0.17 -4.83
C SER A 116 22.04 -1.31 -3.88
N VAL A 117 22.65 -2.39 -4.40
CA VAL A 117 23.17 -3.50 -3.57
C VAL A 117 24.11 -2.96 -2.49
N SER A 118 23.97 -3.48 -1.27
CA SER A 118 24.78 -3.10 -0.11
C SER A 118 25.56 -4.31 0.39
N SER A 119 26.89 -4.19 0.44
CA SER A 119 27.75 -5.20 1.08
C SER A 119 27.93 -4.95 2.59
N ALA A 120 27.35 -3.87 3.12
CA ALA A 120 27.39 -3.55 4.53
C ALA A 120 26.38 -4.40 5.33
N ASN A 121 26.62 -4.54 6.63
CA ASN A 121 25.68 -5.19 7.54
C ASN A 121 24.45 -4.29 7.79
N THR A 122 23.57 -4.19 6.78
CA THR A 122 22.32 -3.42 6.80
C THR A 122 21.12 -4.35 7.00
N THR A 123 19.98 -3.80 7.44
CA THR A 123 18.74 -4.56 7.65
C THR A 123 18.23 -5.22 6.37
N LEU A 124 18.44 -4.56 5.23
CA LEU A 124 18.18 -5.08 3.89
C LEU A 124 19.50 -5.35 3.17
N PRO A 125 19.55 -6.31 2.22
CA PRO A 125 20.74 -6.56 1.40
C PRO A 125 21.01 -5.45 0.35
N PHE A 126 20.23 -4.37 0.38
CA PHE A 126 20.33 -3.20 -0.49
C PHE A 126 20.03 -1.92 0.30
N LEU A 127 20.46 -0.78 -0.24
CA LEU A 127 20.07 0.55 0.23
C LEU A 127 18.86 1.01 -0.61
N PRO A 128 17.66 1.13 -0.03
CA PRO A 128 16.48 1.51 -0.80
C PRO A 128 16.60 2.90 -1.42
N ASP A 129 16.07 3.06 -2.63
CA ASP A 129 15.94 4.36 -3.30
C ASP A 129 14.48 4.86 -3.23
N LEU A 130 14.26 5.99 -2.57
CA LEU A 130 12.93 6.56 -2.38
C LEU A 130 12.59 7.66 -3.41
N ALA A 131 13.53 8.06 -4.26
CA ALA A 131 13.43 9.29 -5.06
C ALA A 131 12.28 9.24 -6.07
N ASN A 132 12.03 8.07 -6.66
CA ASN A 132 11.03 7.88 -7.72
C ASN A 132 9.68 7.35 -7.22
N LEU A 133 9.49 7.25 -5.90
CA LEU A 133 8.21 6.87 -5.32
C LEU A 133 7.18 7.98 -5.49
N ARG A 134 5.99 7.63 -5.96
CA ARG A 134 4.81 8.50 -6.00
C ARG A 134 3.81 8.02 -4.98
N TYR A 135 3.11 8.93 -4.30
CA TYR A 135 2.07 8.57 -3.34
C TYR A 135 0.70 8.65 -4.01
N ILE A 136 0.03 7.50 -4.15
CA ILE A 136 -1.11 7.36 -5.06
C ILE A 136 -2.44 7.36 -4.32
N ALA A 137 -2.51 6.71 -3.18
CA ALA A 137 -3.75 6.61 -2.42
C ALA A 137 -3.48 6.26 -0.95
N ARG A 138 -4.50 6.46 -0.12
CA ARG A 138 -4.53 5.95 1.25
C ARG A 138 -5.85 5.25 1.51
N ALA A 139 -5.82 4.12 2.20
CA ALA A 139 -7.04 3.44 2.60
C ALA A 139 -6.96 2.91 4.03
N ILE A 140 -8.00 3.14 4.82
CA ILE A 140 -8.16 2.54 6.14
C ILE A 140 -9.18 1.41 6.08
N THR A 141 -8.78 0.21 6.54
CA THR A 141 -9.70 -0.93 6.68
C THR A 141 -10.91 -0.53 7.54
N PRO A 142 -12.14 -0.81 7.11
CA PRO A 142 -13.34 -0.50 7.87
C PRO A 142 -13.32 -1.08 9.30
N PRO A 143 -14.05 -0.49 10.26
CA PRO A 143 -14.32 -1.11 11.55
C PRO A 143 -14.97 -2.49 11.40
N GLY A 144 -14.79 -3.37 12.39
CA GLY A 144 -15.39 -4.72 12.41
C GLY A 144 -14.49 -5.83 11.86
N TYR A 145 -13.40 -5.48 11.14
CA TYR A 145 -12.41 -6.46 10.71
C TYR A 145 -11.44 -6.84 11.85
N PRO A 146 -11.04 -8.13 11.97
CA PRO A 146 -10.15 -8.60 13.04
C PRO A 146 -8.73 -8.03 12.94
N ARG A 147 -8.34 -7.54 11.75
CA ARG A 147 -7.13 -6.77 11.51
C ARG A 147 -7.49 -5.52 10.74
N ARG A 148 -6.92 -4.38 11.14
CA ARG A 148 -7.15 -3.10 10.50
C ARG A 148 -5.83 -2.44 10.15
N PHE A 149 -5.73 -1.99 8.92
CA PHE A 149 -4.57 -1.30 8.40
C PHE A 149 -4.93 0.10 7.92
N ASP A 150 -3.98 1.01 8.09
CA ASP A 150 -3.95 2.33 7.49
C ASP A 150 -2.87 2.27 6.40
N THR A 151 -3.31 1.93 5.19
CA THR A 151 -2.41 1.52 4.10
C THR A 151 -2.12 2.70 3.20
N HIS A 152 -0.83 2.95 2.99
CA HIS A 152 -0.30 3.97 2.10
C HIS A 152 0.16 3.30 0.80
N PHE A 153 -0.43 3.68 -0.33
CA PHE A 153 -0.13 3.09 -1.63
C PHE A 153 0.83 3.96 -2.41
N PHE A 154 1.96 3.39 -2.81
CA PHE A 154 2.97 4.04 -3.63
C PHE A 154 2.98 3.46 -5.03
N ALA A 155 3.53 4.20 -6.00
CA ALA A 155 3.85 3.69 -7.33
C ALA A 155 5.24 4.12 -7.76
N VAL A 156 5.83 3.33 -8.64
CA VAL A 156 7.11 3.62 -9.29
C VAL A 156 7.14 2.94 -10.64
N PHE A 157 7.68 3.61 -11.65
CA PHE A 157 7.94 2.98 -12.93
C PHE A 157 9.23 2.15 -12.85
N VAL A 158 9.20 0.95 -13.43
CA VAL A 158 10.33 0.02 -13.42
C VAL A 158 11.58 0.56 -14.13
N ASP A 159 11.40 1.34 -15.19
CA ASP A 159 12.51 2.02 -15.90
C ASP A 159 13.22 3.05 -15.01
N GLU A 160 12.46 3.82 -14.24
CA GLU A 160 12.98 4.78 -13.24
C GLU A 160 13.63 4.09 -12.03
N ALA A 161 13.25 2.84 -11.76
CA ALA A 161 13.86 2.01 -10.71
C ALA A 161 15.05 1.18 -11.21
N GLY A 162 15.36 1.21 -12.51
CA GLY A 162 16.42 0.39 -13.11
C GLY A 162 16.11 -1.11 -13.10
N ILE A 163 14.82 -1.48 -13.11
CA ILE A 163 14.34 -2.87 -13.11
C ILE A 163 13.89 -3.25 -14.52
N ASP A 164 14.36 -4.39 -15.01
CA ASP A 164 13.78 -5.02 -16.19
C ASP A 164 12.53 -5.84 -15.79
N PRO A 165 11.33 -5.53 -16.31
CA PRO A 165 10.11 -6.32 -16.08
C PRO A 165 10.27 -7.80 -16.41
N MET A 166 11.15 -8.12 -17.35
CA MET A 166 11.43 -9.49 -17.81
C MET A 166 12.32 -10.28 -16.84
N ASP A 167 12.87 -9.67 -15.80
CA ASP A 167 13.66 -10.35 -14.76
C ASP A 167 12.82 -10.73 -13.53
N ILE A 168 11.58 -10.25 -13.44
CA ILE A 168 10.69 -10.53 -12.32
C ILE A 168 10.16 -11.97 -12.41
N ARG A 169 10.25 -12.71 -11.30
CA ARG A 169 9.85 -14.11 -11.18
C ARG A 169 9.05 -14.30 -9.90
N ASP A 170 8.19 -15.32 -9.88
CA ASP A 170 7.46 -15.73 -8.68
C ASP A 170 8.39 -15.93 -7.49
N SER A 171 7.86 -15.64 -6.30
CA SER A 171 8.56 -15.81 -5.03
C SER A 171 7.86 -16.89 -4.18
N ARG A 172 8.37 -17.13 -2.98
CA ARG A 172 7.73 -18.03 -2.01
C ARG A 172 6.45 -17.43 -1.39
N GLU A 173 6.38 -16.11 -1.25
CA GLU A 173 5.29 -15.42 -0.52
C GLU A 173 4.17 -14.93 -1.45
N LEU A 174 4.54 -14.42 -2.64
CA LEU A 174 3.61 -14.14 -3.73
C LEU A 174 3.84 -15.14 -4.86
N GLU A 175 2.81 -15.95 -5.09
CA GLU A 175 2.73 -16.85 -6.23
C GLU A 175 2.04 -16.13 -7.40
N ASP A 176 2.20 -16.66 -8.61
CA ASP A 176 1.43 -16.20 -9.77
C ASP A 176 1.59 -14.69 -9.98
N LEU A 177 2.85 -14.22 -9.99
CA LEU A 177 3.17 -12.83 -10.30
C LEU A 177 2.80 -12.55 -11.75
N ARG A 178 2.02 -11.49 -11.96
CA ARG A 178 1.49 -11.12 -13.27
C ARG A 178 1.62 -9.62 -13.50
N TRP A 179 2.06 -9.30 -14.71
CA TRP A 179 1.84 -7.99 -15.29
C TRP A 179 0.45 -7.97 -15.92
N ILE A 180 -0.43 -7.12 -15.41
CA ILE A 180 -1.77 -6.91 -15.96
C ILE A 180 -1.88 -5.49 -16.52
N ASP A 181 -2.69 -5.28 -17.54
CA ASP A 181 -3.04 -3.93 -18.00
C ASP A 181 -3.80 -3.19 -16.88
N VAL A 182 -3.44 -1.94 -16.60
CA VAL A 182 -4.18 -1.12 -15.62
C VAL A 182 -5.63 -0.87 -16.02
N ASN A 183 -5.98 -1.06 -17.29
CA ASN A 183 -7.32 -0.95 -17.83
C ASN A 183 -8.08 -2.28 -17.93
N ASP A 184 -7.38 -3.42 -17.82
CA ASP A 184 -7.98 -4.76 -17.91
C ASP A 184 -7.49 -5.70 -16.81
N VAL A 185 -8.38 -5.94 -15.84
CA VAL A 185 -8.16 -6.85 -14.71
C VAL A 185 -8.88 -8.18 -14.86
N SER A 186 -9.47 -8.49 -16.02
CA SER A 186 -10.31 -9.69 -16.19
C SER A 186 -9.57 -11.01 -15.97
N SER A 187 -8.24 -10.96 -16.00
CA SER A 187 -7.35 -12.11 -15.83
C SER A 187 -7.03 -12.46 -14.37
N VAL A 188 -7.47 -11.66 -13.41
CA VAL A 188 -7.14 -11.81 -11.98
C VAL A 188 -8.34 -11.56 -11.08
N THR A 189 -8.32 -12.14 -9.88
CA THR A 189 -9.34 -11.87 -8.85
C THR A 189 -8.79 -10.90 -7.84
N MET A 190 -9.33 -9.69 -7.79
CA MET A 190 -8.92 -8.66 -6.84
C MET A 190 -9.97 -8.41 -5.77
N PRO A 191 -9.55 -8.08 -4.54
CA PRO A 191 -10.46 -7.48 -3.58
C PRO A 191 -10.96 -6.10 -4.00
N ASP A 192 -12.16 -5.73 -3.54
CA ASP A 192 -12.78 -4.42 -3.81
C ASP A 192 -11.82 -3.24 -3.58
N ILE A 193 -11.09 -3.26 -2.45
CA ILE A 193 -10.16 -2.17 -2.14
C ILE A 193 -9.00 -2.12 -3.12
N THR A 194 -8.46 -3.25 -3.55
CA THR A 194 -7.38 -3.29 -4.56
C THR A 194 -7.87 -2.71 -5.88
N GLY A 195 -9.08 -3.06 -6.31
CA GLY A 195 -9.73 -2.49 -7.50
C GLY A 195 -9.92 -0.97 -7.39
N ILE A 196 -10.42 -0.48 -6.25
CA ILE A 196 -10.59 0.97 -6.00
C ILE A 196 -9.25 1.73 -6.09
N ILE A 197 -8.16 1.14 -5.60
CA ILE A 197 -6.83 1.76 -5.67
C ILE A 197 -6.28 1.73 -7.09
N LEU A 198 -6.52 0.65 -7.84
CA LEU A 198 -6.17 0.57 -9.26
C LEU A 198 -6.94 1.62 -10.08
N ASP A 199 -8.22 1.83 -9.79
CA ASP A 199 -9.03 2.88 -10.42
C ASP A 199 -8.44 4.28 -10.16
N ALA A 200 -7.99 4.56 -8.92
CA ALA A 200 -7.33 5.81 -8.60
C ALA A 200 -5.99 5.99 -9.36
N LEU A 201 -5.22 4.92 -9.53
CA LEU A 201 -4.02 4.93 -10.37
C LEU A 201 -4.38 5.21 -11.84
N ARG A 202 -5.40 4.54 -12.38
CA ARG A 202 -5.88 4.71 -13.75
C ARG A 202 -6.36 6.14 -14.00
N GLU A 203 -7.13 6.73 -13.09
CA GLU A 203 -7.55 8.13 -13.15
C GLU A 203 -6.34 9.09 -13.23
N ASN A 204 -5.30 8.82 -12.43
CA ASN A 204 -4.08 9.62 -12.48
C ASN A 204 -3.34 9.47 -13.81
N LEU A 205 -3.13 8.23 -14.29
CA LEU A 205 -2.45 7.97 -15.57
C LEU A 205 -3.20 8.60 -16.75
N ALA A 206 -4.54 8.53 -16.76
CA ALA A 206 -5.37 9.12 -17.81
C ALA A 206 -5.26 10.66 -17.86
N GLN A 207 -5.06 11.31 -16.71
CA GLN A 207 -4.88 12.75 -16.65
C GLN A 207 -3.45 13.19 -17.00
N ASP A 208 -2.44 12.43 -16.59
CA ASP A 208 -1.03 12.68 -16.93
C ASP A 208 -0.23 11.37 -16.84
N PRO A 209 0.18 10.78 -17.98
CA PRO A 209 0.92 9.52 -18.03
C PRO A 209 2.31 9.56 -17.38
N SER A 210 2.90 10.75 -17.18
CA SER A 210 4.17 10.88 -16.45
C SER A 210 4.03 10.62 -14.94
N LEU A 211 2.78 10.62 -14.46
CA LEU A 211 2.37 10.42 -13.08
C LEU A 211 3.12 11.35 -12.10
N PRO A 212 2.91 12.68 -12.11
CA PRO A 212 3.71 13.60 -11.30
C PRO A 212 3.74 13.28 -9.79
N PHE A 213 4.84 13.60 -9.12
CA PHE A 213 5.09 13.27 -7.70
C PHE A 213 4.12 13.88 -6.68
N GLY A 214 3.62 15.09 -6.94
CA GLY A 214 2.88 15.92 -5.98
C GLY A 214 1.36 15.92 -6.16
N ARG A 215 0.77 14.92 -6.80
CA ARG A 215 -0.68 14.90 -7.08
C ARG A 215 -1.52 14.85 -5.80
N PRO A 216 -2.75 15.40 -5.82
CA PRO A 216 -3.70 15.18 -4.75
C PRO A 216 -3.96 13.67 -4.55
N VAL A 217 -4.06 13.25 -3.29
CA VAL A 217 -4.12 11.82 -2.94
C VAL A 217 -5.52 11.46 -2.44
N PRO A 218 -6.26 10.56 -3.12
CA PRO A 218 -7.53 10.07 -2.61
C PRO A 218 -7.34 9.26 -1.32
N PHE A 219 -8.26 9.49 -0.38
CA PHE A 219 -8.30 8.87 0.92
C PHE A 219 -9.62 8.13 1.13
N PHE A 220 -9.52 6.81 1.25
CA PHE A 220 -10.66 5.92 1.44
C PHE A 220 -10.78 5.49 2.91
N HIS A 221 -11.90 5.80 3.54
CA HIS A 221 -12.14 5.43 4.95
C HIS A 221 -13.62 5.25 5.24
N THR A 222 -13.93 4.71 6.42
CA THR A 222 -15.31 4.56 6.89
C THR A 222 -15.60 5.52 8.03
N ARG A 223 -16.62 6.36 7.87
CA ARG A 223 -17.11 7.28 8.91
C ARG A 223 -18.61 7.07 9.10
N HIS A 224 -19.03 6.80 10.33
CA HIS A 224 -20.44 6.49 10.67
C HIS A 224 -21.06 5.39 9.78
N GLY A 225 -20.29 4.33 9.51
CA GLY A 225 -20.74 3.19 8.67
C GLY A 225 -20.80 3.46 7.17
N ARG A 226 -20.43 4.66 6.71
CA ARG A 226 -20.39 5.01 5.28
C ARG A 226 -18.96 5.00 4.78
N PHE A 227 -18.74 4.39 3.61
CA PHE A 227 -17.49 4.48 2.87
C PHE A 227 -17.37 5.88 2.24
N ILE A 228 -16.24 6.54 2.46
CA ILE A 228 -15.98 7.93 2.06
C ILE A 228 -14.69 7.96 1.25
N ARG A 229 -14.69 8.79 0.19
CA ARG A 229 -13.51 9.21 -0.57
C ARG A 229 -13.28 10.70 -0.34
N ASP A 230 -12.23 11.04 0.41
CA ASP A 230 -11.71 12.41 0.53
C ASP A 230 -10.46 12.58 -0.36
N VAL A 231 -9.92 13.79 -0.47
CA VAL A 231 -8.67 14.09 -1.19
C VAL A 231 -7.86 15.12 -0.39
N PHE A 232 -6.53 14.97 -0.34
CA PHE A 232 -5.61 15.91 0.30
C PHE A 232 -4.35 16.18 -0.52
#